data_AF-A0A1Q8DKZ9-F1
#
_entry.id   AF-A0A1Q8DKZ9-F1
#
_cell.length_a   1.000
_cell.length_b   1.000
_cell.length_c   1.000
_cell.angle_alpha   90.00
_cell.angle_beta   90.00
_cell.angle_gamma   90.00
#
_symmetry.space_group_name_H-M   'P 1'
#
loop_
_entity.id
_entity.type
_entity.pdbx_description
1 polymer ?
#
loop_
_entity_poly.entity_id
_entity_poly.type
_entity_poly.pdbx_seq_one_letter_code
_entity_poly.pdbx_strand_id
1 'polypeptide(L)' 'MKESKTYRIRGDIVNGVIEKTVKYISEEGEIVEEAEIVNAMIRVGLEKAENKDIREYLELRESREIK' A
#
# COMPACT_ATOMS: atom_id res chain seq x y z
N MET A 1 21.70 20.32 8.67
CA MET A 1 20.99 19.03 8.93
C MET A 1 19.50 19.30 8.80
N LYS A 2 18.79 18.57 7.93
CA LYS A 2 17.30 18.62 7.94
C LYS A 2 16.86 17.96 9.25
N GLU A 3 16.08 18.67 10.06
CA GLU A 3 15.49 18.11 11.28
C GLU A 3 14.62 16.90 10.91
N SER A 4 14.88 15.77 11.57
CA SER A 4 14.06 14.57 11.46
C SER A 4 12.67 14.90 12.01
N LYS A 5 11.65 14.93 11.14
CA LYS A 5 10.27 15.12 11.58
C LYS A 5 9.66 13.76 11.90
N THR A 6 9.35 13.54 13.18
CA THR A 6 8.59 12.37 13.62
C THR A 6 7.10 12.70 13.55
N TYR A 7 6.37 11.99 12.70
CA TYR A 7 4.93 12.14 12.59
C TYR A 7 4.22 11.04 13.38
N ARG A 8 3.18 11.42 14.13
CA ARG A 8 2.31 10.47 14.80
C ARG A 8 1.20 10.05 13.82
N ILE A 9 1.18 8.78 13.46
CA ILE A 9 0.19 8.20 12.55
C ILE A 9 -0.90 7.54 13.40
N ARG A 10 -2.16 7.58 12.94
CA ARG A 10 -3.24 6.88 13.64
C ARG A 10 -3.06 5.37 13.50
N GLY A 11 -3.19 4.63 14.60
CA GLY A 11 -2.89 3.20 14.64
C GLY A 11 -3.88 2.33 13.87
N ASP A 12 -5.12 2.77 13.72
CA ASP A 12 -6.14 2.15 12.86
C ASP A 12 -5.70 2.07 11.40
N ILE A 13 -5.09 3.14 10.88
CA ILE A 13 -4.54 3.17 9.52
C ILE A 13 -3.39 2.18 9.38
N VAL A 14 -2.47 2.17 10.35
CA VAL A 14 -1.30 1.27 10.33
C VAL A 14 -1.75 -0.19 10.35
N ASN A 15 -2.69 -0.53 11.25
CA ASN A 15 -3.24 -1.88 11.33
C ASN A 15 -3.96 -2.28 10.04
N GLY A 16 -4.73 -1.37 9.43
CA GLY A 16 -5.40 -1.64 8.15
C GLY A 16 -4.43 -1.91 7.01
N VAL A 17 -3.28 -1.22 6.98
CA VAL A 17 -2.21 -1.50 6.00
C VAL A 17 -1.62 -2.89 6.25
N ILE A 18 -1.25 -3.23 7.49
CA ILE A 18 -0.67 -4.53 7.84
C ILE A 18 -1.63 -5.67 7.49
N GLU A 19 -2.91 -5.54 7.83
CA GLU A 19 -3.94 -6.54 7.51
C GLU A 19 -4.06 -6.76 6.00
N LYS A 20 -4.07 -5.68 5.21
CA LYS A 20 -4.11 -5.76 3.73
C LYS A 20 -2.85 -6.37 3.16
N THR A 21 -1.67 -6.04 3.68
CA THR A 21 -0.39 -6.64 3.28
C THR A 21 -0.41 -8.15 3.48
N VAL A 22 -0.80 -8.61 4.68
CA VAL A 22 -0.89 -10.05 4.99
C VAL A 22 -1.92 -10.74 4.11
N LYS A 23 -3.08 -10.11 3.89
CA LYS A 23 -4.12 -10.64 3.02
C LYS A 23 -3.65 -10.79 1.57
N TYR A 24 -2.99 -9.77 1.02
CA TYR A 24 -2.45 -9.81 -0.34
C TYR A 24 -1.44 -10.95 -0.50
N ILE A 25 -0.47 -11.04 0.41
CA ILE A 25 0.55 -12.11 0.38
C ILE A 25 -0.11 -13.49 0.48
N SER A 26 -1.11 -13.65 1.34
CA SER A 26 -1.78 -14.92 1.55
C SER A 26 -2.64 -15.36 0.37
N GLU A 27 -3.26 -14.43 -0.36
CA GLU A 27 -4.16 -14.75 -1.48
C GLU A 27 -3.42 -14.86 -2.80
N GLU A 28 -2.45 -13.99 -3.05
CA GLU A 28 -1.76 -13.90 -4.34
C GLU A 28 -0.40 -14.63 -4.35
N GLY A 29 0.14 -14.98 -3.17
CA GLY A 29 1.44 -15.67 -3.06
C GLY A 29 2.65 -14.81 -3.43
N GLU A 30 2.46 -13.50 -3.55
CA GLU A 30 3.49 -12.53 -3.93
C GLU A 30 3.90 -11.66 -2.74
N ILE A 31 5.20 -11.41 -2.62
CA ILE A 31 5.72 -10.49 -1.61
C ILE A 31 5.50 -9.06 -2.10
N VAL A 32 4.95 -8.21 -1.22
CA VAL A 32 4.68 -6.80 -1.49
C VAL A 32 5.16 -5.95 -0.32
N GLU A 33 5.71 -4.78 -0.61
CA GLU A 33 6.11 -3.82 0.42
C GLU A 33 4.91 -2.99 0.91
N GLU A 34 4.90 -2.64 2.19
CA GLU A 34 3.82 -1.82 2.78
C GLU A 34 3.64 -0.47 2.08
N ALA A 35 4.73 0.11 1.55
CA ALA A 35 4.68 1.35 0.78
C ALA A 35 3.81 1.21 -0.49
N GLU A 36 3.89 0.06 -1.17
CA GLU A 36 3.09 -0.22 -2.36
C GLU A 36 1.60 -0.37 -2.01
N ILE A 37 1.30 -1.03 -0.88
CA ILE A 37 -0.06 -1.13 -0.36
C ILE A 37 -0.63 0.26 -0.05
N VAL A 38 0.15 1.11 0.61
CA VAL A 38 -0.24 2.49 0.91
C VAL A 38 -0.47 3.30 -0.37
N ASN A 39 0.40 3.18 -1.36
CA ASN A 39 0.25 3.90 -2.64
C ASN A 39 -0.98 3.43 -3.42
N ALA A 40 -1.21 2.12 -3.48
CA ALA A 40 -2.42 1.55 -4.07
C ALA A 40 -3.67 2.05 -3.32
N MET A 41 -3.65 2.06 -1.99
CA MET A 41 -4.71 2.61 -1.15
C MET A 41 -4.97 4.08 -1.47
N ILE A 42 -3.94 4.92 -1.54
CA ILE A 42 -4.09 6.35 -1.86
C ILE A 42 -4.75 6.53 -3.24
N ARG A 43 -4.36 5.74 -4.24
CA ARG A 43 -4.89 5.81 -5.61
C ARG A 43 -6.40 5.58 -5.67
N VAL A 44 -6.93 4.66 -4.87
CA VAL A 44 -8.37 4.29 -4.89
C VAL A 44 -9.20 4.91 -3.76
N GLY A 45 -8.61 5.78 -2.93
CA GLY A 45 -9.32 6.50 -1.87
C GLY A 45 -9.30 5.80 -0.50
N LEU A 46 -8.13 5.31 -0.09
CA LEU A 46 -7.71 4.70 1.19
C LEU A 46 -8.53 3.51 1.69
N GLU A 47 -9.82 3.68 1.92
CA GLU A 47 -10.67 2.67 2.57
C GLU A 47 -11.13 1.56 1.61
N LYS A 48 -11.10 1.80 0.30
CA LYS A 48 -11.72 0.94 -0.71
C LYS A 48 -10.79 -0.05 -1.42
N ALA A 49 -9.50 -0.08 -1.07
CA ALA A 49 -8.54 -0.91 -1.80
C ALA A 49 -8.78 -2.41 -1.58
N GLU A 50 -9.02 -3.13 -2.66
CA GLU A 50 -9.02 -4.58 -2.76
C GLU A 50 -7.71 -5.08 -3.39
N ASN A 51 -7.44 -6.39 -3.32
CA ASN A 51 -6.23 -6.99 -3.88
C ASN A 51 -6.09 -6.74 -5.39
N LYS A 52 -7.21 -6.68 -6.12
CA LYS A 52 -7.21 -6.32 -7.55
C LYS A 52 -6.64 -4.91 -7.79
N ASP A 53 -6.93 -3.97 -6.90
CA ASP A 53 -6.50 -2.58 -7.04
C ASP A 53 -5.01 -2.45 -6.72
N ILE A 54 -4.52 -3.26 -5.77
CA ILE A 54 -3.09 -3.40 -5.45
C ILE A 54 -2.35 -3.97 -6.65
N ARG A 55 -2.85 -5.06 -7.25
CA ARG A 55 -2.26 -5.66 -8.44
C ARG A 55 -2.23 -4.68 -9.62
N GLU A 56 -3.34 -4.02 -9.91
CA GLU A 56 -3.41 -3.01 -10.97
C GLU A 56 -2.39 -1.89 -10.76
N TYR A 57 -2.23 -1.42 -9.51
CA TYR A 57 -1.22 -0.43 -9.19
C TYR A 57 0.21 -0.95 -9.41
N LEU A 58 0.52 -2.19 -9.02
CA LEU A 58 1.84 -2.80 -9.25
C LEU A 58 2.14 -2.93 -10.75
N GLU A 59 1.18 -3.39 -11.55
CA GLU A 59 1.31 -3.50 -13.01
C GLU A 59 1.57 -2.13 -13.67
N LEU A 60 0.84 -1.09 -13.24
CA LEU A 60 1.03 0.28 -13.73
C LEU A 60 2.39 0.86 -13.34
N ARG A 61 2.90 0.48 -12.17
CA ARG A 61 4.23 0.89 -11.72
C ARG A 61 5.33 0.19 -12.51
N GLU A 62 5.20 -1.12 -12.74
CA GLU A 62 6.15 -1.91 -13.53
C GLU A 62 6.21 -1.44 -15.00
N SER A 63 5.05 -1.13 -15.58
CA SER A 63 4.93 -0.53 -16.91
C SER A 63 5.39 0.93 -16.99
N ARG A 64 5.71 1.55 -15.84
CA ARG A 64 6.16 2.95 -15.70
C ARG A 64 5.13 3.99 -16.15
N GLU A 65 3.84 3.63 -16.12
CA GLU A 65 2.74 4.55 -16.36
C GLU A 65 2.48 5.48 -15.16
N ILE A 66 2.84 5.01 -13.96
CA ILE A 66 2.83 5.78 -12.72
C ILE A 66 4.21 5.75 -12.05
N LYS A 67 4.47 6.71 -11.15
CA LYS A 67 5.75 6.86 -10.42
C LYS A 67 5.69 6.23 -9.05
#